data_AF-C6XGJ7-F1
#
_entry.id   AF-C6XGJ7-F1
#
_cell.length_a   1.000
_cell.length_b   1.000
_cell.length_c   1.000
_cell.angle_alpha   90.00
_cell.angle_beta   90.00
_cell.angle_gamma   90.00
#
_symmetry.space_group_name_H-M   'P 1'
#
loop_
_entity.id
_entity.type
_entity.pdbx_description
1 polymer ?
#
loop_
_entity_poly.entity_id
_entity_poly.type
_entity_poly.pdbx_seq_one_letter_code
_entity_poly.pdbx_strand_id
1 'polypeptide(L)'
;MASIQAISTESFSHYLAVGEINLDGSLPAAICAKNMNKDFICPQSCGSEAAWASDSLRIVAPSTLLELINHLNNKQLLPQPCKSTYKKRDNLPNFAEIKGQKTIKRAL
;
A
#
# COMPACT_ATOMS: atom_id res chain seq x y z
N MET A 1 -6.63 6.00 -19.15
CA MET A 1 -6.49 7.44 -18.84
C MET A 1 -5.59 8.17 -19.83
N ALA A 2 -4.38 7.68 -20.12
CA ALA A 2 -3.54 8.21 -21.21
C ALA A 2 -4.24 8.23 -22.59
N SER A 3 -5.04 7.20 -22.89
CA SER A 3 -5.81 7.08 -24.14
C SER A 3 -6.93 8.11 -24.31
N ILE A 4 -7.44 8.69 -23.21
CA ILE A 4 -8.47 9.74 -23.23
C ILE A 4 -7.86 11.14 -22.99
N GLN A 5 -6.54 11.26 -23.06
CA GLN A 5 -5.78 12.51 -22.86
C GLN A 5 -6.01 13.22 -21.51
N ALA A 6 -6.49 12.50 -20.49
CA ALA A 6 -6.73 13.09 -19.17
C ALA A 6 -5.43 13.36 -18.37
N ILE A 7 -4.34 12.67 -18.73
CA ILE A 7 -3.01 12.75 -18.10
C ILE A 7 -1.93 12.57 -19.19
N SER A 8 -0.80 13.27 -19.05
CA SER A 8 0.38 13.06 -19.92
C SER A 8 0.90 11.62 -19.80
N THR A 9 1.11 10.95 -20.93
CA THR A 9 1.68 9.59 -21.01
C THR A 9 3.07 9.51 -20.39
N GLU A 10 3.86 10.57 -20.55
CA GLU A 10 5.25 10.66 -20.09
C GLU A 10 5.33 10.67 -18.56
N SER A 11 4.38 11.34 -17.90
CA SER A 11 4.27 11.36 -16.44
C SER A 11 3.93 10.00 -15.84
N PHE A 12 3.33 9.08 -16.61
CA PHE A 12 2.89 7.77 -16.11
C PHE A 12 3.98 6.68 -16.23
N SER A 13 4.94 6.85 -17.14
CA SER A 13 6.00 5.86 -17.42
C SER A 13 6.87 5.53 -16.19
N HIS A 14 6.96 6.45 -15.23
CA HIS A 14 7.73 6.30 -14.00
C HIS A 14 6.94 5.67 -12.84
N TYR A 15 5.65 5.39 -13.01
CA TYR A 15 4.82 4.81 -11.96
C TYR A 15 4.57 3.31 -12.16
N LEU A 16 4.52 2.58 -11.05
CA LEU A 16 3.91 1.26 -10.95
C LEU A 16 2.58 1.43 -10.20
N ALA A 17 1.47 1.12 -10.86
CA ALA A 17 0.14 1.25 -10.28
C ALA A 17 -0.47 -0.12 -9.98
N VAL A 18 -1.07 -0.25 -8.80
CA VAL A 18 -1.92 -1.38 -8.40
C VAL A 18 -3.30 -0.82 -8.08
N GLY A 19 -4.32 -1.30 -8.80
CA GLY A 19 -5.60 -0.59 -8.89
C GLY A 19 -6.82 -1.39 -8.43
N GLU A 20 -6.90 -2.68 -8.71
CA GLU A 20 -8.05 -3.50 -8.30
C GLU A 20 -7.76 -4.99 -8.43
N ILE A 21 -8.11 -5.70 -7.35
CA ILE A 21 -8.28 -7.12 -7.02
C ILE A 21 -8.12 -7.11 -5.49
N ASN A 22 -8.93 -7.87 -4.74
CA ASN A 22 -8.76 -8.09 -3.28
C ASN A 22 -7.38 -8.72 -3.00
N LEU A 23 -6.32 -7.95 -3.18
CA LEU A 23 -4.95 -8.37 -3.09
C LEU A 23 -4.38 -7.63 -1.90
N ASP A 24 -4.28 -8.34 -0.78
CA ASP A 24 -3.54 -7.92 0.42
C ASP A 24 -2.01 -7.90 0.15
N GLY A 25 -1.60 -7.50 -1.05
CA GLY A 25 -0.24 -7.61 -1.60
C GLY A 25 0.40 -6.26 -1.89
N SER A 26 -0.08 -5.18 -1.26
CA SER A 26 0.40 -3.83 -1.52
C SER A 26 1.87 -3.64 -1.12
N LEU A 27 2.31 -4.31 -0.04
CA LEU A 27 3.70 -4.29 0.39
C LEU A 27 4.66 -5.01 -0.58
N PRO A 28 4.40 -6.27 -1.01
CA PRO A 28 5.17 -6.91 -2.07
C PRO A 28 5.28 -6.07 -3.35
N ALA A 29 4.16 -5.45 -3.76
CA ALA A 29 4.15 -4.58 -4.94
C ALA A 29 4.98 -3.31 -4.74
N ALA A 30 4.93 -2.68 -3.57
CA ALA A 30 5.75 -1.52 -3.22
C ALA A 30 7.25 -1.86 -3.18
N ILE A 31 7.63 -3.05 -2.67
CA ILE A 31 9.02 -3.55 -2.72
C ILE A 31 9.46 -3.75 -4.18
N CYS A 32 8.59 -4.30 -5.03
CA CYS A 32 8.86 -4.44 -6.45
C CYS A 32 9.08 -3.08 -7.13
N ALA A 33 8.20 -2.09 -6.87
CA ALA A 33 8.32 -0.73 -7.39
C ALA A 33 9.67 -0.10 -7.00
N LYS A 34 10.06 -0.24 -5.72
CA LYS A 34 11.36 0.21 -5.22
C LYS A 34 12.53 -0.43 -5.99
N ASN A 35 12.51 -1.75 -6.17
CA ASN A 35 13.57 -2.46 -6.89
C ASN A 35 13.64 -2.06 -8.38
N MET A 36 12.52 -1.65 -8.96
CA MET A 36 12.43 -1.13 -10.32
C MET A 36 12.72 0.37 -10.43
N ASN A 37 13.05 1.06 -9.33
CA ASN A 37 13.22 2.52 -9.26
C ASN A 37 12.01 3.28 -9.83
N LYS A 38 10.80 2.80 -9.53
CA LYS A 38 9.54 3.41 -9.93
C LYS A 38 8.80 3.94 -8.70
N ASP A 39 8.06 5.01 -8.91
CA ASP A 39 7.11 5.53 -7.92
C ASP A 39 5.90 4.59 -7.86
N PHE A 40 5.22 4.54 -6.72
CA PHE A 40 4.15 3.56 -6.49
C PHE A 40 2.78 4.22 -6.31
N ILE A 41 1.77 3.73 -7.02
CA ILE A 41 0.37 4.14 -6.85
C ILE A 41 -0.43 2.97 -6.30
N CYS A 42 -1.15 3.19 -5.21
CA CYS A 42 -2.01 2.18 -4.58
C CYS A 42 -3.30 2.80 -4.02
N PRO A 43 -4.35 2.03 -3.72
CA PRO A 43 -5.53 2.56 -3.05
C PRO A 43 -5.22 3.08 -1.65
N GLN A 44 -5.94 4.12 -1.19
CA GLN A 44 -5.76 4.68 0.15
C GLN A 44 -5.81 3.62 1.27
N SER A 45 -6.67 2.62 1.17
CA SER A 45 -6.82 1.54 2.15
C SER A 45 -5.53 0.76 2.41
N CYS A 46 -4.67 0.64 1.40
CA CYS A 46 -3.42 -0.10 1.48
C CYS A 46 -2.18 0.81 1.61
N GLY A 47 -2.35 2.13 1.56
CA GLY A 47 -1.23 3.08 1.57
C GLY A 47 -0.32 2.96 2.80
N SER A 48 -0.90 2.70 3.97
CA SER A 48 -0.13 2.53 5.21
C SER A 48 0.72 1.27 5.25
N GLU A 49 0.33 0.24 4.49
CA GLU A 49 1.08 -1.00 4.35
C GLU A 49 2.22 -0.81 3.34
N ALA A 50 1.94 -0.19 2.20
CA ALA A 50 2.95 0.17 1.20
C ALA A 50 4.08 1.04 1.77
N ALA A 51 3.76 1.93 2.72
CA ALA A 51 4.73 2.78 3.41
C ALA A 51 5.83 2.00 4.17
N TRP A 52 5.63 0.71 4.45
CA TRP A 52 6.65 -0.14 5.07
C TRP A 52 7.79 -0.53 4.12
N ALA A 53 7.62 -0.42 2.79
CA ALA A 53 8.63 -0.85 1.82
C ALA A 53 9.92 0.01 1.86
N SER A 54 9.78 1.32 2.04
CA SER A 54 10.92 2.25 2.16
C SER A 54 10.42 3.66 2.52
N ASP A 55 11.17 4.39 3.36
CA ASP A 55 10.92 5.82 3.60
C ASP A 55 11.22 6.68 2.36
N SER A 56 12.14 6.22 1.50
CA SER A 56 12.53 6.89 0.27
C SER A 56 11.62 6.60 -0.93
N LEU A 57 10.69 5.64 -0.82
CA LEU A 57 9.79 5.30 -1.93
C LEU A 57 8.67 6.34 -1.98
N ARG A 58 8.50 7.01 -3.12
CA ARG A 58 7.37 7.90 -3.34
C ARG A 58 6.11 7.06 -3.56
N ILE A 59 5.13 7.25 -2.69
CA ILE A 59 3.86 6.51 -2.72
C ILE A 59 2.72 7.52 -2.84
N VAL A 60 1.83 7.29 -3.80
CA VAL A 60 0.62 8.07 -4.04
C VAL A 60 -0.58 7.17 -3.73
N ALA A 61 -1.31 7.51 -2.67
CA ALA A 61 -2.41 6.71 -2.14
C ALA A 61 -3.75 7.47 -2.18
N PRO A 62 -4.35 7.68 -3.36
CA PRO A 62 -5.59 8.42 -3.52
C PRO A 62 -6.80 7.65 -2.97
N SER A 63 -7.80 8.39 -2.47
CA SER A 63 -9.13 7.88 -2.13
C SER A 63 -10.00 7.69 -3.37
N THR A 64 -9.77 8.51 -4.41
CA THR A 64 -10.57 8.54 -5.63
C THR A 64 -9.70 8.75 -6.88
N LEU A 65 -10.21 8.34 -8.05
CA LEU A 65 -9.53 8.59 -9.32
C LEU A 65 -9.33 10.09 -9.62
N LEU A 66 -10.23 10.95 -9.14
CA LEU A 66 -10.10 12.40 -9.33
C LEU A 66 -8.90 12.97 -8.58
N GLU A 67 -8.68 12.53 -7.34
CA GLU A 67 -7.51 12.92 -6.56
C GLU A 67 -6.21 12.48 -7.23
N LEU A 68 -6.18 11.26 -7.78
CA LEU A 68 -5.03 10.77 -8.55
C LEU A 68 -4.74 11.66 -9.75
N ILE A 69 -5.77 12.00 -10.54
CA ILE A 69 -5.63 12.88 -11.70
C ILE A 69 -5.12 14.26 -11.28
N ASN A 70 -5.67 14.84 -10.21
CA ASN A 70 -5.24 16.14 -9.71
C ASN A 70 -3.80 16.11 -9.20
N HIS A 71 -3.37 15.00 -8.59
CA HIS A 71 -1.98 14.79 -8.17
C HIS A 71 -1.02 14.74 -9.35
N LEU A 72 -1.35 13.94 -10.36
CA LEU A 72 -0.51 13.78 -11.54
C LEU A 72 -0.43 15.06 -12.39
N ASN A 73 -1.48 15.88 -12.36
CA ASN A 73 -1.51 17.18 -13.02
C ASN A 73 -0.96 18.35 -12.16
N ASN A 74 -0.33 18.07 -11.02
CA ASN A 74 0.20 19.07 -10.07
C ASN A 74 -0.82 20.08 -9.54
N LYS A 75 -2.12 19.76 -9.61
CA LYS A 75 -3.21 20.60 -9.07
C LYS A 75 -3.42 20.38 -7.58
N GLN A 76 -3.16 19.17 -7.09
CA GLN A 76 -3.34 18.79 -5.68
C GLN A 76 -2.25 17.82 -5.25
N LEU A 77 -1.43 18.20 -4.28
CA LEU A 77 -0.45 17.28 -3.71
C LEU A 77 -1.12 16.38 -2.68
N LEU A 78 -0.97 15.07 -2.85
CA LEU A 78 -1.40 14.08 -1.87
C LEU A 78 -0.25 13.85 -0.88
N PRO A 79 -0.54 13.77 0.42
CA PRO A 79 0.47 13.47 1.42
C PRO A 79 1.00 12.04 1.24
N GLN A 80 2.26 11.83 1.61
CA GLN A 80 2.83 10.49 1.65
C GLN A 80 2.15 9.69 2.78
N PRO A 81 1.73 8.43 2.53
CA PRO A 81 1.10 7.62 3.56
C PRO A 81 2.07 7.32 4.69
N CYS A 82 1.55 7.30 5.92
CA CYS A 82 2.33 6.92 7.10
C CYS A 82 2.26 5.40 7.33
N LYS A 83 3.37 4.82 7.82
CA LYS A 83 3.41 3.42 8.26
C LYS A 83 2.34 3.19 9.33
N SER A 84 1.57 2.11 9.18
CA SER A 84 0.62 1.72 10.23
C SER A 84 1.38 1.32 11.49
N THR A 85 1.00 1.86 12.64
CA THR A 85 1.53 1.40 13.93
C THR A 85 0.81 0.13 14.35
N TYR A 86 1.57 -0.87 14.82
CA TYR A 86 0.99 -2.06 15.42
C TYR A 86 0.11 -1.66 16.63
N LYS A 87 -1.19 -1.91 16.52
CA LYS A 87 -2.10 -1.81 17.66
C LYS A 87 -2.06 -3.15 18.38
N LYS A 88 -1.56 -3.16 19.62
CA LYS A 88 -1.61 -4.33 20.48
C LYS A 88 -3.06 -4.78 20.58
N ARG A 89 -3.32 -6.03 20.23
CA ARG A 89 -4.64 -6.63 20.44
C ARG A 89 -4.71 -7.04 21.90
N ASP A 90 -5.49 -6.31 22.67
CA ASP A 90 -5.88 -6.77 23.99
C ASP A 90 -6.90 -7.91 23.79
N ASN A 91 -6.80 -8.97 24.61
CA ASN A 91 -7.69 -10.14 24.55
C ASN A 91 -7.42 -11.17 23.42
N LEU A 92 -6.15 -11.48 23.14
CA LEU A 92 -5.79 -12.62 22.29
C LEU A 92 -6.19 -13.95 22.96
N PRO A 93 -6.78 -14.92 22.24
CA PRO A 93 -7.06 -16.25 22.78
C PRO A 93 -5.79 -16.89 23.32
N ASN A 94 -5.88 -17.48 24.51
CA ASN A 94 -4.75 -18.18 25.10
C ASN A 94 -4.58 -19.52 24.41
N PHE A 95 -3.39 -19.79 23.82
CA PHE A 95 -3.08 -21.10 23.23
C PHE A 95 -3.24 -22.27 24.21
N ALA A 96 -3.22 -22.02 25.52
CA ALA A 96 -3.51 -23.02 26.55
C ALA A 96 -4.95 -23.56 26.50
N GLU A 97 -5.90 -22.79 25.96
CA GLU A 97 -7.32 -23.17 25.83
C GLU A 97 -7.59 -24.09 24.64
N ILE A 98 -6.63 -24.26 23.72
CA ILE A 98 -6.75 -25.14 22.57
C ILE A 98 -6.66 -26.61 23.03
N LYS A 99 -7.82 -27.30 23.03
CA LYS A 99 -7.91 -28.73 23.29
C LYS A 99 -7.55 -29.53 22.04
N GLY A 100 -6.85 -30.65 22.21
CA GLY A 100 -6.53 -31.59 21.10
C GLY A 100 -5.24 -31.31 20.32
N GLN A 101 -4.57 -30.16 20.55
CA GLN A 101 -3.25 -29.88 19.98
C GLN A 101 -2.15 -30.20 21.00
N LYS A 102 -1.39 -31.28 20.77
CA LYS A 102 -0.30 -31.71 21.68
C LYS A 102 0.99 -30.88 21.55
N THR A 103 1.20 -30.22 20.41
CA THR A 103 2.52 -29.67 20.03
C THR A 103 2.63 -28.15 20.15
N ILE A 104 1.53 -27.40 20.08
CA ILE A 104 1.57 -25.93 20.05
C ILE A 104 1.14 -25.38 21.42
N LYS A 105 2.11 -25.22 22.33
CA LYS A 105 1.91 -24.56 23.64
C LYS A 105 3.07 -23.64 24.05
N ARG A 106 3.83 -23.08 23.09
CA ARG A 106 4.85 -22.06 23.38
C ARG A 106 4.99 -21.10 22.21
N ALA A 107 4.25 -20.00 22.28
CA ALA A 107 4.50 -18.78 21.50
C ALA A 107 3.82 -17.61 22.23
N LEU A 108 4.37 -17.29 23.40
CA LEU A 108 4.34 -15.94 23.97
C LEU A 108 5.80 -15.53 24.17
#